data_AF-M1DM83-F1
#
_entry.id   AF-M1DM83-F1
#
_cell.length_a   1.000
_cell.length_b   1.000
_cell.length_c   1.000
_cell.angle_alpha   90.00
_cell.angle_beta   90.00
_cell.angle_gamma   90.00
#
_symmetry.space_group_name_H-M   'P 1'
#
loop_
_entity.id
_entity.type
_entity.pdbx_description
1 polymer ?
#
loop_
_entity_poly.entity_id
_entity_poly.type
_entity_poly.pdbx_seq_one_letter_code
_entity_poly.pdbx_strand_id
1 'polypeptide(L)'
;MTMSKSNYIESLPRELLIDIVERIASYSLKDLMRVKLSSKVLNEVANEPSVYQKVILLSIPVFIWPCSVVRRCTSFLEMCRASGNLEALYRKGVVIFNIFRMYTRFYQCILHFKCVIFSVV
;
A
#
# COMPACT_ATOMS: atom_id res chain seq x y z
N MET A 1 -19.22 -33.52 -20.14
CA MET A 1 -19.24 -33.47 -18.66
C MET A 1 -17.89 -32.98 -18.17
N THR A 2 -17.74 -31.69 -17.89
CA THR A 2 -16.57 -31.17 -17.18
C THR A 2 -16.74 -31.56 -15.72
N MET A 3 -15.83 -32.38 -15.18
CA MET A 3 -15.83 -32.66 -13.75
C MET A 3 -15.72 -31.33 -13.01
N SER A 4 -16.66 -31.03 -12.12
CA SER A 4 -16.51 -29.89 -11.22
C SER A 4 -15.22 -30.12 -10.44
N LYS A 5 -14.26 -29.22 -10.61
CA LYS A 5 -13.02 -29.24 -9.84
C LYS A 5 -13.44 -28.96 -8.41
N SER A 6 -13.50 -29.98 -7.56
CA SER A 6 -13.73 -29.79 -6.14
C SER A 6 -12.67 -28.81 -5.63
N ASN A 7 -13.11 -27.68 -5.11
CA ASN A 7 -12.22 -26.66 -4.56
C ASN A 7 -11.70 -27.13 -3.20
N TYR A 8 -10.77 -28.09 -3.22
CA TYR A 8 -10.13 -28.66 -2.03
C TYR A 8 -9.49 -27.60 -1.13
N ILE A 9 -9.05 -26.48 -1.74
CA ILE A 9 -8.52 -25.34 -1.00
C ILE A 9 -9.63 -24.68 -0.18
N GLU A 10 -10.80 -24.44 -0.75
CA GLU A 10 -11.91 -23.76 -0.06
C GLU A 10 -12.59 -24.62 1.00
N SER A 11 -12.36 -25.95 0.98
CA SER A 11 -12.79 -26.84 2.05
C SER A 11 -11.88 -26.83 3.29
N LEU A 12 -10.73 -26.13 3.24
CA LEU A 12 -9.86 -25.99 4.40
C LEU A 12 -10.52 -25.09 5.47
N PRO A 13 -10.19 -25.30 6.75
CA PRO A 13 -10.52 -24.37 7.82
C PRO A 13 -10.12 -22.94 7.48
N ARG A 14 -10.94 -21.98 7.91
CA ARG A 14 -10.78 -20.56 7.55
C ARG A 14 -9.44 -20.01 8.01
N GLU A 15 -8.98 -20.44 9.17
CA GLU A 15 -7.71 -20.04 9.77
C GLU A 15 -6.52 -20.47 8.89
N LEU A 16 -6.56 -21.69 8.34
CA LEU A 16 -5.53 -22.18 7.42
C LEU A 16 -5.57 -21.42 6.09
N LEU A 17 -6.75 -21.05 5.62
CA LEU A 17 -6.89 -20.20 4.43
C LEU A 17 -6.25 -18.83 4.67
N ILE A 18 -6.51 -18.21 5.82
CA ILE A 18 -5.90 -16.92 6.20
C ILE A 18 -4.37 -17.06 6.22
N ASP A 19 -3.82 -18.07 6.89
CA ASP A 19 -2.38 -18.29 6.97
C ASP A 19 -1.73 -18.46 5.59
N ILE A 20 -2.37 -19.22 4.68
CA ILE A 20 -1.90 -19.39 3.31
C ILE A 20 -1.92 -18.06 2.56
N VAL A 21 -3.01 -17.31 2.65
CA VAL A 21 -3.18 -16.04 1.93
C VAL A 21 -2.26 -14.95 2.48
N GLU A 22 -2.05 -14.90 3.80
CA GLU A 22 -1.06 -14.05 4.44
C GLU A 22 0.35 -14.35 3.95
N ARG A 23 0.68 -15.63 3.82
CA ARG A 23 1.97 -16.04 3.26
C ARG A 23 2.11 -15.54 1.83
N ILE A 24 1.11 -15.75 0.98
CA ILE A 24 1.10 -15.23 -0.40
C ILE A 24 1.27 -13.70 -0.41
N ALA A 25 0.55 -12.99 0.45
CA ALA A 25 0.62 -11.54 0.59
C ALA A 25 2.02 -11.04 0.97
N SER A 26 2.74 -11.79 1.81
CA SER A 26 4.11 -11.45 2.23
C SER A 26 5.17 -11.67 1.15
N TYR A 27 4.89 -12.50 0.14
CA TYR A 27 5.81 -12.79 -0.96
C TYR A 27 5.50 -12.01 -2.23
N SER A 28 4.22 -11.81 -2.57
CA SER A 28 3.83 -11.27 -3.87
C SER A 28 2.45 -10.61 -3.84
N LEU A 29 2.44 -9.28 -3.94
CA LEU A 29 1.20 -8.51 -4.11
C LEU A 29 0.43 -8.98 -5.36
N LYS A 30 1.14 -9.30 -6.44
CA LYS A 30 0.53 -9.74 -7.70
C LYS A 30 -0.23 -11.05 -7.53
N ASP A 31 0.33 -12.00 -6.78
CA ASP A 31 -0.32 -13.28 -6.53
C ASP A 31 -1.48 -13.13 -5.54
N LEU A 32 -1.37 -12.23 -4.55
CA LEU A 32 -2.51 -11.85 -3.72
C LEU A 32 -3.68 -11.33 -4.56
N MET A 33 -3.41 -10.44 -5.53
CA MET A 33 -4.47 -9.95 -6.43
C MET A 33 -5.11 -11.07 -7.26
N ARG A 34 -4.33 -12.07 -7.69
CA ARG A 34 -4.88 -13.25 -8.38
C ARG A 34 -5.77 -14.09 -7.47
N VAL A 35 -5.37 -14.28 -6.21
CA VAL A 35 -6.18 -14.97 -5.19
C VAL A 35 -7.51 -14.24 -4.94
N LYS A 36 -7.49 -12.90 -4.87
CA LYS A 36 -8.73 -12.11 -4.74
C LYS A 36 -9.68 -12.28 -5.92
N LEU A 37 -9.15 -12.52 -7.11
CA LEU A 37 -9.94 -12.67 -8.33
C LEU A 37 -10.38 -14.12 -8.60
N SER A 38 -9.79 -15.11 -7.92
CA SER A 38 -10.07 -16.52 -8.21
C SER A 38 -11.39 -17.00 -7.64
N SER A 39 -11.81 -16.52 -6.46
CA SER A 39 -13.08 -16.92 -5.86
C SER A 39 -13.60 -15.96 -4.81
N LYS A 40 -14.89 -16.07 -4.48
CA LYS A 40 -15.54 -15.26 -3.46
C LYS A 40 -14.97 -15.54 -2.06
N VAL A 41 -14.79 -16.82 -1.72
CA VAL A 41 -14.24 -17.25 -0.41
C VAL A 41 -12.82 -16.72 -0.22
N LEU A 42 -11.97 -16.90 -1.23
CA LEU A 42 -10.58 -16.41 -1.18
C LEU A 42 -10.50 -14.89 -1.19
N ASN A 43 -11.42 -14.21 -1.87
CA ASN A 43 -11.53 -12.76 -1.78
C ASN A 43 -11.88 -12.31 -0.37
N GLU A 44 -12.85 -12.94 0.30
CA GLU A 44 -13.22 -12.62 1.68
C GLU A 44 -12.02 -12.81 2.62
N VAL A 45 -11.33 -13.96 2.52
CA VAL A 45 -10.11 -14.25 3.31
C VAL A 45 -9.00 -13.22 3.04
N ALA A 46 -8.77 -12.87 1.77
CA ALA A 46 -7.75 -11.89 1.38
C ALA A 46 -8.07 -10.43 1.78
N ASN A 47 -9.27 -10.17 2.31
CA ASN A 47 -9.64 -8.88 2.88
C ASN A 47 -9.57 -8.87 4.42
N GLU A 48 -9.05 -9.92 5.05
CA GLU A 48 -8.81 -9.92 6.49
C GLU A 48 -7.73 -8.89 6.89
N PRO A 49 -7.87 -8.19 8.02
CA PRO A 49 -6.89 -7.20 8.48
C PRO A 49 -5.46 -7.75 8.60
N SER A 50 -5.32 -8.99 9.06
CA SER A 50 -4.02 -9.64 9.23
C SER A 50 -3.29 -9.90 7.90
N VAL A 51 -4.03 -10.09 6.80
CA VAL A 51 -3.47 -10.13 5.44
C VAL A 51 -2.88 -8.78 5.08
N TYR A 52 -3.65 -7.69 5.24
CA TYR A 52 -3.19 -6.34 4.98
C TYR A 52 -1.96 -5.94 5.81
N GLN A 53 -1.88 -6.41 7.06
CA GLN A 53 -0.73 -6.22 7.92
C GLN A 53 0.56 -6.82 7.33
N LYS A 54 0.46 -7.95 6.62
CA LYS A 54 1.59 -8.73 6.09
C LYS A 54 1.91 -8.48 4.61
N VAL A 55 1.07 -7.73 3.88
CA VAL A 55 1.30 -7.40 2.47
C VAL A 55 2.67 -6.75 2.25
N ILE A 56 3.41 -7.27 1.26
CA ILE A 56 4.59 -6.61 0.71
C ILE A 56 4.19 -5.58 -0.35
N LEU A 57 4.73 -4.36 -0.25
CA LEU A 57 4.33 -3.23 -1.10
C LEU A 57 5.36 -2.87 -2.17
N LEU A 58 6.43 -3.67 -2.33
CA LEU A 58 7.56 -3.39 -3.25
C LEU A 58 7.13 -3.02 -4.68
N SER A 59 6.07 -3.62 -5.19
CA SER A 59 5.55 -3.33 -6.54
C SER A 59 4.80 -2.00 -6.67
N ILE A 60 4.46 -1.35 -5.55
CA ILE A 60 3.84 -0.01 -5.54
C ILE A 60 4.96 1.03 -5.40
N PRO A 61 5.12 1.97 -6.34
CA PRO A 61 6.13 3.01 -6.24
C PRO A 61 5.83 3.97 -5.06
N VAL A 62 6.87 4.30 -4.28
CA VAL A 62 6.78 5.20 -3.11
C VAL A 62 6.75 6.68 -3.53
N PHE A 63 7.38 7.03 -4.65
CA PHE A 63 8.00 8.34 -4.81
C PHE A 63 7.34 9.31 -5.78
N ILE A 64 6.09 9.09 -6.19
CA ILE A 64 5.49 9.94 -7.23
C ILE A 64 4.31 10.76 -6.71
N TRP A 65 4.64 11.96 -6.22
CA TRP A 65 3.68 13.03 -5.96
C TRP A 65 3.21 13.69 -7.28
N PRO A 66 1.90 13.99 -7.44
CA PRO A 66 0.75 13.16 -7.15
C PRO A 66 0.42 12.39 -8.45
N CYS A 67 1.10 11.28 -8.70
CA CYS A 67 0.75 10.50 -9.89
C CYS A 67 -0.59 9.78 -9.68
N SER A 68 -1.35 9.68 -10.77
CA SER A 68 -2.64 8.98 -10.86
C SER A 68 -2.61 7.56 -10.30
N VAL A 69 -1.44 6.90 -10.31
CA VAL A 69 -1.20 5.58 -9.74
C VAL A 69 -1.41 5.54 -8.23
N VAL A 70 -0.92 6.55 -7.48
CA VAL A 70 -1.11 6.62 -6.02
C VAL A 70 -2.59 6.83 -5.69
N ARG A 71 -3.30 7.65 -6.49
CA ARG A 71 -4.75 7.84 -6.35
C ARG A 71 -5.55 6.55 -6.55
N ARG A 72 -5.16 5.68 -7.48
CA ARG A 72 -5.84 4.40 -7.72
C ARG A 72 -5.65 3.38 -6.59
N CYS A 73 -4.53 3.44 -5.89
CA CYS A 73 -4.19 2.50 -4.81
C CYS A 73 -4.46 3.05 -3.40
N THR A 74 -5.06 4.25 -3.29
CA THR A 74 -5.20 4.95 -2.00
C THR A 74 -5.94 4.11 -0.96
N SER A 75 -7.09 3.54 -1.33
CA SER A 75 -7.91 2.72 -0.43
C SER A 75 -7.16 1.48 0.04
N PHE A 76 -6.43 0.81 -0.85
CA PHE A 76 -5.60 -0.35 -0.50
C PHE A 76 -4.49 0.02 0.49
N LEU A 77 -3.77 1.12 0.24
CA LEU A 77 -2.71 1.59 1.15
C LEU A 77 -3.27 2.06 2.49
N GLU A 78 -4.47 2.64 2.51
CA GLU A 78 -5.17 3.00 3.75
C GLU A 78 -5.54 1.77 4.57
N MET A 79 -6.06 0.72 3.96
CA MET A 79 -6.32 -0.56 4.65
C MET A 79 -5.05 -1.16 5.23
N CYS A 80 -3.93 -1.14 4.48
CA CYS A 80 -2.63 -1.59 4.99
C CYS A 80 -2.19 -0.80 6.24
N ARG A 81 -2.36 0.53 6.22
CA ARG A 81 -2.01 1.39 7.37
C ARG A 81 -2.93 1.15 8.57
N ALA A 82 -4.24 1.06 8.34
CA ALA A 82 -5.23 0.79 9.37
C ALA A 82 -4.99 -0.57 10.04
N SER A 83 -4.45 -1.53 9.29
CA SER A 83 -4.07 -2.86 9.79
C SER A 83 -2.67 -2.93 10.41
N GLY A 84 -1.96 -1.80 10.51
CA GLY A 84 -0.64 -1.74 11.15
C GLY A 84 0.53 -2.27 10.30
N ASN A 85 0.40 -2.28 8.98
CA ASN A 85 1.50 -2.66 8.09
C ASN A 85 2.67 -1.65 8.22
N LEU A 86 3.82 -2.13 8.69
CA LEU A 86 5.00 -1.30 8.96
C LEU A 86 5.55 -0.65 7.69
N GLU A 87 5.55 -1.36 6.56
CA GLU A 87 6.02 -0.82 5.28
C GLU A 87 5.11 0.33 4.80
N ALA A 88 3.79 0.18 4.92
CA ALA A 88 2.81 1.20 4.56
C ALA A 88 2.94 2.46 5.42
N LEU A 89 3.19 2.28 6.72
CA LEU A 89 3.42 3.37 7.67
C LEU A 89 4.74 4.10 7.39
N TYR A 90 5.83 3.35 7.19
CA TYR A 90 7.14 3.89 6.82
C TYR A 90 7.06 4.73 5.54
N ARG A 91 6.44 4.19 4.49
CA ARG A 91 6.24 4.91 3.21
C ARG A 91 5.45 6.21 3.38
N LYS A 92 4.41 6.21 4.24
CA LYS A 92 3.67 7.45 4.58
C LYS A 92 4.58 8.48 5.26
N GLY A 93 5.39 8.05 6.21
CA GLY A 93 6.37 8.90 6.89
C GLY A 93 7.38 9.52 5.92
N VAL A 94 7.96 8.72 5.01
CA VAL A 94 8.89 9.20 3.97
C VAL A 94 8.25 10.25 3.07
N VAL A 95 7.01 10.04 2.64
CA VAL A 95 6.28 11.02 1.81
C VAL A 95 6.07 12.32 2.57
N ILE A 96 5.57 12.26 3.81
CA ILE A 96 5.36 13.45 4.66
C ILE A 96 6.66 14.20 4.88
N PHE A 97 7.75 13.50 5.20
CA PHE A 97 9.07 14.08 5.40
C PHE A 97 9.57 14.80 4.15
N ASN A 98 9.44 14.19 2.97
CA ASN A 98 9.85 14.81 1.71
C ASN A 98 9.02 16.05 1.37
N ILE A 99 7.71 16.01 1.62
CA ILE A 99 6.81 17.15 1.46
C ILE A 99 7.25 18.28 2.39
N PHE A 100 7.43 18.00 3.69
CA PHE A 100 7.87 18.98 4.66
C PHE A 100 9.20 19.61 4.25
N ARG A 101 10.18 18.80 3.85
CA ARG A 101 11.48 19.27 3.35
C ARG A 101 11.34 20.19 2.13
N MET A 102 10.45 19.85 1.20
CA MET A 102 10.19 20.68 0.02
C MET A 102 9.61 22.04 0.40
N TYR A 103 8.62 22.07 1.31
CA TYR A 103 8.06 23.32 1.83
C TYR A 103 9.11 24.14 2.57
N THR A 104 9.91 23.55 3.45
CA THR A 104 10.97 24.29 4.17
C THR A 104 11.96 24.95 3.21
N ARG A 105 12.40 24.22 2.17
CA ARG A 105 13.28 24.80 1.14
C ARG A 105 12.60 25.92 0.36
N PHE A 106 11.32 25.76 0.03
CA PHE A 106 10.54 26.80 -0.64
C PHE A 106 10.41 28.07 0.21
N TYR A 107 10.10 27.94 1.50
CA TYR A 107 10.05 29.06 2.44
C TYR A 107 11.42 29.75 2.61
N GLN A 108 12.50 28.97 2.71
CA GLN A 108 13.86 29.54 2.75
C GLN A 108 14.21 30.30 1.48
N CYS A 109 13.84 29.78 0.30
CA CYS A 109 14.01 30.51 -0.96
C CYS A 109 13.23 31.83 -0.98
N ILE A 110 11.97 31.84 -0.51
CA ILE A 110 11.16 33.07 -0.42
C ILE A 110 11.78 34.08 0.55
N LEU A 111 12.23 33.63 1.73
CA LEU A 111 12.89 34.47 2.72
C LEU A 111 14.19 35.08 2.17
N HIS A 112 15.01 34.26 1.49
CA HIS A 112 16.22 34.74 0.83
C HIS A 112 15.91 35.76 -0.26
N PHE A 113 14.90 35.51 -1.10
CA PHE A 113 14.45 36.47 -2.12
C PHE A 113 13.95 37.79 -1.51
N LYS A 114 13.20 37.74 -0.41
CA LYS A 114 12.78 38.96 0.32
C LYS A 114 13.98 39.72 0.88
N CYS A 115 14.96 39.05 1.48
CA CYS A 115 16.18 39.69 1.98
C CYS A 115 16.96 40.40 0.86
N VAL A 116 17.10 39.76 -0.31
CA VAL A 116 17.78 40.36 -1.46
C VAL A 116 17.01 41.58 -1.99
N ILE A 117 15.68 41.51 -2.10
CA ILE A 117 14.87 42.64 -2.60
C ILE A 117 14.93 43.85 -1.65
N PHE A 118 14.88 43.62 -0.32
CA PHE A 118 14.96 44.70 0.68
C PHE A 118 16.38 45.23 0.93
N SER A 119 17.42 44.60 0.39
CA SER A 119 18.81 45.09 0.49
C SER A 119 19.25 45.94 -0.72
N VAL A 120 18.38 46.08 -1.73
CA VAL A 120 18.66 46.82 -2.99
C VAL A 120 17.77 48.08 -3.13
N VAL A 121 17.02 48.43 -2.08
CA VAL A 121 16.27 49.68 -1.93
C VAL A 121 16.82 50.42 -0.72
#